data_AF-A0A2J4XVY3-F1
#
_entry.id   AF-A0A2J4XVY3-F1
#
_cell.length_a   1.000
_cell.length_b   1.000
_cell.length_c   1.000
_cell.angle_alpha   90.00
_cell.angle_beta   90.00
_cell.angle_gamma   90.00
#
_symmetry.space_group_name_H-M   'P 1'
#
loop_
_entity.id
_entity.type
_entity.pdbx_description
1 polymer ?
#
loop_
_entity_poly.entity_id
_entity_poly.type
_entity_poly.pdbx_seq_one_letter_code
_entity_poly.pdbx_strand_id
1 'polypeptide(L)'
;WYLTQLVALRKRVRGLEIAAEEATGQFSRIIRHLLNIVPQLNDSIDDPQIAGRMVALYSFMQGKELVGQERALGALGFARGQFSDELRQQLVDRIDGQQPCFDTFQALASSPQTVLFVEQSQAGLEIEQLRRVACTRQPPPDEGETALRWFCVQTQRLEQLRGVEERLIADLLNAADALLEGDDREVQMPPADWQEDGIALRLDKQLLPLVR
;
A
#
# COMPACT_ATOMS: atom_id res chain seq x y z
N TRP A 1 12.07 -16.28 -2.00
CA TRP A 1 11.80 -17.74 -2.06
C TRP A 1 10.33 -18.09 -2.27
N TYR A 2 9.35 -17.25 -1.91
CA TYR A 2 7.92 -17.56 -2.11
C TYR A 2 7.39 -17.39 -3.54
N LEU A 3 7.94 -16.46 -4.33
CA LEU A 3 7.45 -16.19 -5.69
C LEU A 3 7.56 -17.40 -6.64
N THR A 4 8.59 -18.24 -6.48
CA THR A 4 8.78 -19.46 -7.28
C THR A 4 7.68 -20.51 -7.02
N GLN A 5 7.02 -20.46 -5.86
CA GLN A 5 5.93 -21.37 -5.49
C GLN A 5 4.64 -21.12 -6.29
N LEU A 6 4.51 -19.96 -6.95
CA LEU A 6 3.33 -19.61 -7.76
C LEU A 6 3.04 -20.62 -8.87
N VAL A 7 4.08 -21.21 -9.48
CA VAL A 7 3.92 -22.21 -10.56
C VAL A 7 3.20 -23.44 -10.03
N ALA A 8 3.65 -23.97 -8.88
CA ALA A 8 3.05 -25.13 -8.25
C ALA A 8 1.63 -24.84 -7.72
N LEU A 9 1.44 -23.69 -7.07
CA LEU A 9 0.13 -23.26 -6.58
C LEU A 9 -0.88 -23.14 -7.73
N ARG A 10 -0.52 -22.46 -8.82
CA ARG A 10 -1.40 -22.31 -10.01
C ARG A 10 -1.75 -23.65 -10.64
N LYS A 11 -0.81 -24.62 -10.64
CA LYS A 11 -1.09 -25.98 -11.14
C LYS A 11 -2.17 -26.65 -10.28
N ARG A 12 -2.03 -26.62 -8.95
CA ARG A 12 -3.02 -27.19 -8.03
C ARG A 12 -4.38 -26.51 -8.14
N VAL A 13 -4.42 -25.19 -8.24
CA VAL A 13 -5.68 -24.43 -8.43
C VAL A 13 -6.38 -24.83 -9.72
N ARG A 14 -5.65 -24.91 -10.84
CA ARG A 14 -6.23 -25.33 -12.13
C ARG A 14 -6.72 -26.78 -12.12
N GLY A 15 -6.02 -27.65 -11.40
CA GLY A 15 -6.43 -29.05 -11.23
C GLY A 15 -7.53 -29.25 -10.19
N LEU A 16 -7.97 -28.20 -9.49
CA LEU A 16 -8.87 -28.29 -8.33
C LEU A 16 -8.32 -29.22 -7.22
N GLU A 17 -7.00 -29.31 -7.08
CA GLU A 17 -6.25 -30.15 -6.13
C GLU A 17 -5.91 -29.41 -4.82
N ILE A 18 -6.62 -28.32 -4.53
CA ILE A 18 -6.40 -27.45 -3.38
C ILE A 18 -7.71 -26.79 -2.97
N ALA A 19 -7.98 -26.74 -1.67
CA ALA A 19 -9.15 -26.02 -1.15
C ALA A 19 -8.99 -24.51 -1.35
N ALA A 20 -10.12 -23.80 -1.49
CA ALA A 20 -10.12 -22.36 -1.72
C ALA A 20 -9.41 -21.58 -0.61
N GLU A 21 -9.55 -22.02 0.64
CA GLU A 21 -8.91 -21.41 1.81
C GLU A 21 -7.40 -21.61 1.80
N GLU A 22 -6.94 -22.82 1.46
CA GLU A 22 -5.51 -23.11 1.37
C GLU A 22 -4.87 -22.29 0.24
N ALA A 23 -5.53 -22.19 -0.92
CA ALA A 23 -5.07 -21.37 -2.04
C ALA A 23 -5.01 -19.87 -1.67
N THR A 24 -6.08 -19.35 -1.06
CA THR A 24 -6.16 -17.96 -0.58
C THR A 24 -5.05 -17.67 0.43
N GLY A 25 -4.85 -18.55 1.40
CA GLY A 25 -3.79 -18.41 2.41
C GLY A 25 -2.39 -18.37 1.80
N GLN A 26 -2.12 -19.19 0.78
CA GLN A 26 -0.83 -19.17 0.09
C GLN A 26 -0.62 -17.88 -0.72
N PHE A 27 -1.63 -17.37 -1.42
CA PHE A 27 -1.55 -16.07 -2.10
C PHE A 27 -1.32 -14.92 -1.11
N SER A 28 -2.11 -14.83 -0.03
CA SER A 28 -1.95 -13.79 0.99
C SER A 28 -0.61 -13.86 1.71
N ARG A 29 -0.02 -15.06 1.89
CA ARG A 29 1.34 -15.19 2.43
C ARG A 29 2.38 -14.58 1.49
N ILE A 30 2.27 -14.81 0.18
CA ILE A 30 3.16 -14.20 -0.80
C ILE A 30 3.03 -12.67 -0.75
N ILE A 31 1.80 -12.16 -0.77
CA ILE A 31 1.53 -10.71 -0.74
C ILE A 31 2.08 -10.07 0.53
N ARG A 32 1.85 -10.67 1.71
CA ARG A 32 2.40 -10.19 2.98
C ARG A 32 3.92 -10.03 2.94
N HIS A 33 4.64 -11.00 2.39
CA HIS A 33 6.09 -10.90 2.28
C HIS A 33 6.55 -9.81 1.31
N LEU A 34 5.77 -9.50 0.27
CA LEU A 34 6.06 -8.39 -0.63
C LEU A 34 5.80 -7.04 0.04
N LEU A 35 4.67 -6.90 0.75
CA LEU A 35 4.32 -5.66 1.46
C LEU A 35 5.30 -5.35 2.58
N ASN A 36 5.84 -6.37 3.26
CA ASN A 36 6.84 -6.20 4.32
C ASN A 36 8.19 -5.64 3.84
N ILE A 37 8.44 -5.54 2.53
CA ILE A 37 9.64 -4.89 1.98
C ILE A 37 9.51 -3.36 2.13
N VAL A 38 8.30 -2.80 2.03
CA VAL A 38 8.09 -1.35 1.99
C VAL A 38 8.56 -0.65 3.27
N PRO A 39 8.25 -1.13 4.49
CA PRO A 39 8.79 -0.52 5.72
C PRO A 39 10.32 -0.61 5.80
N GLN A 40 10.92 -1.71 5.32
CA GLN A 40 12.38 -1.88 5.32
C GLN A 40 13.07 -0.90 4.37
N LEU A 41 12.44 -0.59 3.24
CA LEU A 41 12.92 0.46 2.34
C LEU A 41 12.88 1.83 3.02
N ASN A 42 11.83 2.08 3.81
CA ASN A 42 11.65 3.36 4.50
C ASN A 42 12.76 3.65 5.53
N ASP A 43 13.37 2.62 6.12
CA ASP A 43 14.50 2.77 7.07
C ASP A 43 15.76 3.37 6.43
N SER A 44 15.82 3.44 5.09
CA SER A 44 16.94 3.98 4.32
C SER A 44 16.65 5.34 3.67
N ILE A 45 15.49 5.95 3.95
CA ILE A 45 15.07 7.23 3.38
C ILE A 45 15.30 8.35 4.39
N ASP A 46 16.22 9.26 4.08
CA ASP A 46 16.56 10.38 4.96
C ASP A 46 15.58 11.56 4.83
N ASP A 47 14.96 11.76 3.66
CA ASP A 47 14.00 12.84 3.44
C ASP A 47 12.67 12.57 4.19
N PRO A 48 12.28 13.41 5.16
CA PRO A 48 11.08 13.17 5.96
C PRO A 48 9.78 13.20 5.15
N GLN A 49 9.73 13.94 4.04
CA GLN A 49 8.52 14.05 3.22
C GLN A 49 8.31 12.76 2.41
N ILE A 50 9.38 12.23 1.82
CA ILE A 50 9.35 10.94 1.11
C ILE A 50 9.07 9.80 2.09
N ALA A 51 9.72 9.79 3.25
CA ALA A 51 9.47 8.78 4.27
C ALA A 51 8.01 8.79 4.74
N GLY A 52 7.43 9.97 4.99
CA GLY A 52 6.01 10.12 5.36
C GLY A 52 5.06 9.60 4.27
N ARG A 53 5.33 9.91 3.00
CA ARG A 53 4.54 9.43 1.85
C ARG A 53 4.64 7.91 1.67
N MET A 54 5.81 7.32 1.92
CA MET A 54 6.02 5.87 1.90
C MET A 54 5.22 5.17 3.00
N VAL A 55 5.17 5.71 4.21
CA VAL A 55 4.32 5.18 5.29
C VAL A 55 2.84 5.30 4.94
N ALA A 56 2.40 6.43 4.38
CA ALA A 56 1.02 6.61 3.92
C ALA A 56 0.63 5.57 2.84
N LEU A 57 1.50 5.36 1.84
CA LEU A 57 1.31 4.37 0.78
C LEU A 57 1.27 2.95 1.35
N TYR A 58 2.20 2.59 2.22
CA TYR A 58 2.22 1.27 2.86
C TYR A 58 0.94 1.01 3.66
N SER A 59 0.50 1.96 4.49
CA SER A 59 -0.74 1.83 5.24
C SER A 59 -1.96 1.67 4.32
N PHE A 60 -2.00 2.38 3.20
CA PHE A 60 -3.04 2.22 2.18
C PHE A 60 -3.02 0.81 1.55
N MET A 61 -1.84 0.32 1.14
CA MET A 61 -1.67 -1.01 0.55
C MET A 61 -2.07 -2.13 1.51
N GLN A 62 -1.76 -1.98 2.80
CA GLN A 62 -2.15 -2.93 3.84
C GLN A 62 -3.68 -2.97 4.02
N GLY A 63 -4.33 -1.79 4.07
CA GLY A 63 -5.79 -1.71 4.13
C GLY A 63 -6.44 -2.37 2.91
N LYS A 64 -5.89 -2.12 1.71
CA LYS A 64 -6.35 -2.74 0.46
C LYS A 64 -6.18 -4.27 0.45
N GLU A 65 -5.07 -4.81 0.95
CA GLU A 65 -4.89 -6.26 1.08
C GLU A 65 -5.92 -6.88 2.04
N LEU A 66 -6.25 -6.18 3.14
CA LEU A 66 -7.30 -6.64 4.06
C LEU A 66 -8.69 -6.64 3.41
N VAL A 67 -9.01 -5.67 2.54
CA VAL A 67 -10.22 -5.69 1.69
C VAL A 67 -10.17 -6.90 0.73
N GLY A 68 -9.00 -7.22 0.18
CA GLY A 68 -8.80 -8.40 -0.66
C GLY A 68 -9.10 -9.72 0.09
N GLN A 69 -8.65 -9.82 1.34
CA GLN A 69 -8.91 -10.97 2.20
C GLN A 69 -10.38 -11.02 2.66
N GLU A 70 -10.98 -9.88 2.97
CA GLU A 70 -12.43 -9.76 3.25
C GLU A 70 -13.24 -10.32 2.08
N ARG A 71 -12.93 -9.93 0.84
CA ARG A 71 -13.57 -10.46 -0.37
C ARG A 71 -13.51 -11.98 -0.41
N ALA A 72 -12.33 -12.56 -0.19
CA ALA A 72 -12.14 -14.01 -0.27
C ALA A 72 -12.93 -14.77 0.81
N LEU A 73 -12.90 -14.30 2.06
CA LEU A 73 -13.62 -14.92 3.18
C LEU A 73 -15.14 -14.81 3.01
N GLY A 74 -15.64 -13.64 2.60
CA GLY A 74 -17.06 -13.46 2.32
C GLY A 74 -17.54 -14.34 1.17
N ALA A 75 -16.77 -14.42 0.07
CA ALA A 75 -17.11 -15.27 -1.07
C ALA A 75 -17.17 -16.75 -0.68
N LEU A 76 -16.24 -17.21 0.17
CA LEU A 76 -16.25 -18.57 0.71
C LEU A 76 -17.52 -18.85 1.52
N GLY A 77 -17.89 -17.97 2.44
CA GLY A 77 -19.07 -18.16 3.30
C GLY A 77 -20.38 -18.10 2.51
N PHE A 78 -20.51 -17.17 1.56
CA PHE A 78 -21.67 -17.10 0.69
C PHE A 78 -21.76 -18.30 -0.26
N ALA A 79 -20.65 -18.77 -0.84
CA ALA A 79 -20.65 -19.95 -1.70
C ALA A 79 -21.02 -21.24 -0.95
N ARG A 80 -20.73 -21.29 0.36
CA ARG A 80 -21.16 -22.39 1.25
C ARG A 80 -22.61 -22.26 1.71
N GLY A 81 -23.24 -21.10 1.52
CA GLY A 81 -24.53 -20.78 2.14
C GLY A 81 -24.48 -20.68 3.67
N GLN A 82 -23.28 -20.62 4.28
CA GLN A 82 -23.11 -20.54 5.72
C GLN A 82 -21.76 -19.94 6.13
N PHE A 83 -21.78 -19.23 7.26
CA PHE A 83 -20.58 -18.74 7.95
C PHE A 83 -20.43 -19.47 9.28
N SER A 84 -19.42 -20.33 9.41
CA SER A 84 -19.05 -20.88 10.72
C SER A 84 -18.58 -19.74 11.65
N ASP A 85 -18.55 -19.98 12.95
CA ASP A 85 -18.13 -18.95 13.90
C ASP A 85 -16.66 -18.56 13.68
N GLU A 86 -15.80 -19.50 13.30
CA GLU A 86 -14.40 -19.22 12.94
C GLU A 86 -14.29 -18.36 11.68
N LEU A 87 -15.05 -18.69 10.62
CA LEU A 87 -15.03 -17.92 9.38
C LEU A 87 -15.59 -16.50 9.60
N ARG A 88 -16.63 -16.38 10.41
CA ARG A 88 -17.23 -15.10 10.79
C ARG A 88 -16.25 -14.25 11.58
N GLN A 89 -15.56 -14.83 12.56
CA GLN A 89 -14.53 -14.11 13.32
C GLN A 89 -13.39 -13.64 12.40
N GLN A 90 -12.89 -14.50 11.51
CA GLN A 90 -11.87 -14.11 10.55
C GLN A 90 -12.32 -12.98 9.62
N LEU A 91 -13.59 -12.99 9.17
CA LEU A 91 -14.16 -11.92 8.35
C LEU A 91 -14.20 -10.60 9.12
N VAL A 92 -14.69 -10.63 10.37
CA VAL A 92 -14.72 -9.45 11.26
C VAL A 92 -13.31 -8.91 11.48
N ASP A 93 -12.33 -9.76 11.78
CA ASP A 93 -10.94 -9.33 11.97
C ASP A 93 -10.37 -8.64 10.71
N ARG A 94 -10.76 -9.07 9.50
CA ARG A 94 -10.36 -8.41 8.25
C ARG A 94 -11.06 -7.10 8.00
N ILE A 95 -12.30 -6.95 8.44
CA ILE A 95 -13.04 -5.68 8.35
C ILE A 95 -12.43 -4.69 9.34
N ASP A 96 -12.31 -5.07 10.61
CA ASP A 96 -11.81 -4.21 11.68
C ASP A 96 -10.36 -3.81 11.46
N GLY A 97 -9.54 -4.72 10.93
CA GLY A 97 -8.14 -4.43 10.60
C GLY A 97 -7.96 -3.37 9.51
N GLN A 98 -8.97 -3.09 8.67
CA GLN A 98 -8.88 -2.04 7.64
C GLN A 98 -8.85 -0.65 8.25
N GLN A 99 -9.57 -0.44 9.35
CA GLN A 99 -9.75 0.87 9.98
C GLN A 99 -8.41 1.53 10.36
N PRO A 100 -7.53 0.91 11.18
CA PRO A 100 -6.26 1.53 11.54
C PRO A 100 -5.34 1.78 10.34
N CYS A 101 -5.41 0.94 9.30
CA CYS A 101 -4.67 1.14 8.05
C CYS A 101 -5.11 2.42 7.33
N PHE A 102 -6.42 2.58 7.11
CA PHE A 102 -6.94 3.75 6.41
C PHE A 102 -6.91 5.02 7.27
N ASP A 103 -6.97 4.92 8.59
CA ASP A 103 -6.78 6.06 9.50
C ASP A 103 -5.35 6.59 9.44
N THR A 104 -4.37 5.69 9.48
CA THR A 104 -2.95 6.06 9.35
C THR A 104 -2.67 6.69 7.98
N PHE A 105 -3.23 6.12 6.90
CA PHE A 105 -3.16 6.71 5.57
C PHE A 105 -3.73 8.13 5.56
N GLN A 106 -4.94 8.34 6.10
CA GLN A 106 -5.58 9.66 6.11
C GLN A 106 -4.83 10.69 6.94
N ALA A 107 -4.15 10.27 8.01
CA ALA A 107 -3.35 11.15 8.86
C ALA A 107 -2.06 11.64 8.17
N LEU A 108 -1.53 10.87 7.21
CA LEU A 108 -0.24 11.14 6.56
C LEU A 108 -0.37 11.60 5.09
N ALA A 109 -1.48 11.30 4.43
CA ALA A 109 -1.72 11.67 3.05
C ALA A 109 -2.08 13.15 2.91
N SER A 110 -1.83 13.71 1.72
CA SER A 110 -2.22 15.08 1.40
C SER A 110 -3.75 15.21 1.26
N SER A 111 -4.27 16.42 1.45
CA SER A 111 -5.71 16.68 1.34
C SER A 111 -6.34 16.23 0.00
N PRO A 112 -5.72 16.43 -1.18
CA PRO A 112 -6.29 15.91 -2.43
C PRO A 112 -6.39 14.38 -2.46
N GLN A 113 -5.44 13.67 -1.84
CA GLN A 113 -5.42 12.21 -1.80
C GLN A 113 -6.48 11.65 -0.84
N THR A 114 -6.69 12.31 0.30
CA THR A 114 -7.73 11.89 1.26
C THR A 114 -9.14 12.13 0.72
N VAL A 115 -9.36 13.26 0.03
CA VAL A 115 -10.64 13.54 -0.66
C VAL A 115 -10.93 12.47 -1.71
N LEU A 116 -9.95 12.15 -2.57
CA LEU A 116 -10.09 11.12 -3.59
C LEU A 116 -10.49 9.76 -2.98
N PHE A 117 -9.83 9.38 -1.87
CA PHE A 117 -10.14 8.15 -1.15
C PHE A 117 -11.57 8.14 -0.58
N VAL A 118 -11.99 9.22 0.09
CA VAL A 118 -13.32 9.32 0.71
C VAL A 118 -14.43 9.27 -0.33
N GLU A 119 -14.26 9.95 -1.46
CA GLU A 119 -15.27 10.01 -2.51
C GLU A 119 -15.41 8.70 -3.29
N GLN A 120 -14.31 7.96 -3.47
CA GLN A 120 -14.28 6.87 -4.45
C GLN A 120 -14.16 5.47 -3.84
N SER A 121 -13.64 5.30 -2.62
CA SER A 121 -13.15 3.99 -2.15
C SER A 121 -13.77 3.48 -0.85
N GLN A 122 -14.72 4.22 -0.28
CA GLN A 122 -15.45 3.81 0.91
C GLN A 122 -16.33 2.58 0.65
N ALA A 123 -16.57 1.78 1.68
CA ALA A 123 -17.50 0.66 1.56
C ALA A 123 -18.92 1.19 1.26
N GLY A 124 -19.45 0.81 0.10
CA GLY A 124 -20.81 1.20 -0.29
C GLY A 124 -21.88 0.48 0.53
N LEU A 125 -23.12 1.02 0.47
CA LEU A 125 -24.28 0.49 1.19
C LEU A 125 -24.47 -1.03 1.00
N GLU A 126 -24.26 -1.53 -0.21
CA GLU A 126 -24.43 -2.94 -0.54
C GLU A 126 -23.41 -3.84 0.15
N ILE A 127 -22.14 -3.42 0.22
CA ILE A 127 -21.09 -4.13 0.96
C ILE A 127 -21.47 -4.19 2.44
N GLU A 128 -21.91 -3.08 3.04
CA GLU A 128 -22.33 -3.03 4.44
C GLU A 128 -23.54 -3.92 4.74
N GLN A 129 -24.50 -3.98 3.82
CA GLN A 129 -25.64 -4.90 3.94
C GLN A 129 -25.19 -6.36 3.92
N LEU A 130 -24.29 -6.73 3.01
CA LEU A 130 -23.77 -8.09 2.90
C LEU A 130 -22.88 -8.47 4.10
N ARG A 131 -22.04 -7.53 4.60
CA ARG A 131 -21.30 -7.69 5.86
C ARG A 131 -22.25 -8.03 7.01
N ARG A 132 -23.35 -7.28 7.13
CA ARG A 132 -24.36 -7.53 8.17
C ARG A 132 -25.01 -8.91 8.01
N VAL A 133 -25.33 -9.34 6.80
CA VAL A 133 -25.87 -10.69 6.55
C VAL A 133 -24.88 -11.76 7.02
N ALA A 134 -23.62 -11.68 6.57
CA ALA A 134 -22.56 -12.63 6.93
C ALA A 134 -22.34 -12.73 8.45
N CYS A 135 -22.50 -11.61 9.17
CA CYS A 135 -22.25 -11.57 10.61
C CYS A 135 -23.47 -11.94 11.48
N THR A 136 -24.69 -11.97 10.95
CA THR A 136 -25.89 -12.06 11.81
C THR A 136 -26.89 -13.14 11.43
N ARG A 137 -26.85 -13.69 10.21
CA ARG A 137 -27.88 -14.60 9.70
C ARG A 137 -27.26 -15.67 8.80
N GLN A 138 -27.99 -16.76 8.59
CA GLN A 138 -27.68 -17.67 7.50
C GLN A 138 -27.98 -16.99 6.15
N PRO A 139 -27.04 -17.00 5.20
CA PRO A 139 -27.31 -16.59 3.83
C PRO A 139 -28.47 -17.38 3.21
N PRO A 140 -29.27 -16.77 2.32
CA PRO A 140 -30.30 -17.49 1.59
C PRO A 140 -29.67 -18.58 0.70
N PRO A 141 -30.32 -19.74 0.54
CA PRO A 141 -29.90 -20.72 -0.46
C PRO A 141 -30.24 -20.18 -1.85
N ASP A 142 -29.23 -19.74 -2.59
CA ASP A 142 -29.38 -19.10 -3.90
C ASP A 142 -28.37 -19.62 -4.94
N GLU A 143 -27.84 -20.83 -4.71
CA GLU A 143 -26.89 -21.51 -5.59
C GLU A 143 -25.63 -20.68 -5.93
N GLY A 144 -25.27 -19.73 -5.06
CA GLY A 144 -24.04 -18.92 -5.17
C GLY A 144 -24.24 -17.53 -5.78
N GLU A 145 -25.47 -17.11 -6.07
CA GLU A 145 -25.78 -15.77 -6.60
C GLU A 145 -25.28 -14.67 -5.65
N THR A 146 -25.53 -14.79 -4.35
CA THR A 146 -25.02 -13.84 -3.34
C THR A 146 -23.49 -13.84 -3.29
N ALA A 147 -22.84 -14.99 -3.51
CA ALA A 147 -21.38 -15.08 -3.54
C ALA A 147 -20.79 -14.31 -4.72
N LEU A 148 -21.40 -14.44 -5.91
CA LEU A 148 -21.03 -13.69 -7.10
C LEU A 148 -21.27 -12.19 -6.91
N ARG A 149 -22.44 -11.82 -6.38
CA ARG A 149 -22.77 -10.43 -6.08
C ARG A 149 -21.77 -9.78 -5.12
N TRP A 150 -21.46 -10.45 -4.00
CA TRP A 150 -20.42 -10.05 -3.06
C TRP A 150 -19.06 -9.89 -3.74
N PHE A 151 -18.66 -10.88 -4.53
CA PHE A 151 -17.39 -10.85 -5.23
C PHE A 151 -17.29 -9.65 -6.19
N CYS A 152 -18.35 -9.37 -6.95
CA CYS A 152 -18.41 -8.25 -7.89
C CYS A 152 -18.27 -6.90 -7.18
N VAL A 153 -19.06 -6.64 -6.13
CA VAL A 153 -19.02 -5.35 -5.42
C VAL A 153 -17.69 -5.10 -4.70
N GLN A 154 -17.10 -6.15 -4.13
CA GLN A 154 -15.78 -6.06 -3.51
C GLN A 154 -14.67 -5.88 -4.54
N THR A 155 -14.80 -6.50 -5.71
CA THR A 155 -13.85 -6.30 -6.81
C THR A 155 -13.92 -4.86 -7.32
N GLN A 156 -15.12 -4.31 -7.51
CA GLN A 156 -15.28 -2.89 -7.86
C GLN A 156 -14.61 -1.96 -6.84
N ARG A 157 -14.81 -2.20 -5.54
CA ARG A 157 -14.14 -1.44 -4.47
C ARG A 157 -12.61 -1.56 -4.54
N LEU A 158 -12.08 -2.76 -4.81
CA LEU A 158 -10.63 -2.97 -4.97
C LEU A 158 -10.05 -2.23 -6.18
N GLU A 159 -10.79 -2.13 -7.28
CA GLU A 159 -10.39 -1.33 -8.45
C GLU A 159 -10.40 0.18 -8.13
N GLN A 160 -11.38 0.66 -7.36
CA GLN A 160 -11.38 2.05 -6.89
C GLN A 160 -10.18 2.34 -5.98
N LEU A 161 -9.89 1.43 -5.02
CA LEU A 161 -8.70 1.50 -4.18
C LEU A 161 -7.42 1.45 -5.02
N ARG A 162 -7.39 0.68 -6.11
CA ARG A 162 -6.26 0.64 -7.05
C ARG A 162 -6.03 2.00 -7.72
N GLY A 163 -7.08 2.68 -8.17
CA GLY A 163 -6.95 4.01 -8.76
C GLY A 163 -6.32 5.03 -7.79
N VAL A 164 -6.72 4.99 -6.53
CA VAL A 164 -6.10 5.83 -5.48
C VAL A 164 -4.64 5.43 -5.26
N GLU A 165 -4.32 4.14 -5.13
CA GLU A 165 -2.95 3.64 -4.96
C GLU A 165 -2.03 4.11 -6.09
N GLU A 166 -2.47 4.03 -7.34
CA GLU A 166 -1.70 4.49 -8.51
C GLU A 166 -1.44 5.99 -8.46
N ARG A 167 -2.40 6.78 -7.96
CA ARG A 167 -2.20 8.22 -7.73
C ARG A 167 -1.16 8.48 -6.64
N LEU A 168 -1.21 7.75 -5.53
CA LEU A 168 -0.22 7.86 -4.44
C LEU A 168 1.20 7.56 -4.94
N ILE A 169 1.35 6.51 -5.76
CA ILE A 169 2.63 6.15 -6.36
C ILE A 169 3.12 7.25 -7.29
N ALA A 170 2.27 7.78 -8.17
CA ALA A 170 2.64 8.87 -9.07
C ALA A 170 3.07 10.14 -8.30
N ASP A 171 2.33 10.52 -7.26
CA ASP A 171 2.66 11.68 -6.43
C ASP A 171 3.96 11.49 -5.64
N LEU A 172 4.27 10.25 -5.21
CA LEU A 172 5.52 9.91 -4.55
C LEU A 172 6.71 10.04 -5.51
N LEU A 173 6.59 9.51 -6.73
CA LEU A 173 7.64 9.61 -7.75
C LEU A 173 7.91 11.07 -8.14
N ASN A 174 6.86 11.85 -8.39
CA ASN A 174 7.00 13.28 -8.71
C ASN A 174 7.67 14.06 -7.56
N ALA A 175 7.37 13.71 -6.29
CA ALA A 175 8.02 14.34 -5.15
C ALA A 175 9.51 13.99 -5.07
N ALA A 176 9.88 12.74 -5.37
CA ALA A 176 11.27 12.32 -5.42
C ALA A 176 12.04 13.02 -6.55
N ASP A 177 11.46 13.12 -7.75
CA ASP A 177 12.07 13.83 -8.88
C ASP A 177 12.29 15.32 -8.57
N ALA A 178 11.31 15.97 -7.94
CA ALA A 178 11.42 17.37 -7.55
C ALA A 178 12.52 17.63 -6.50
N LEU A 179 12.78 16.66 -5.59
CA LEU A 179 13.88 16.76 -4.63
C LEU A 179 15.24 16.65 -5.32
N LEU A 180 15.39 15.73 -6.27
CA LEU A 180 16.63 15.59 -7.05
C LEU A 180 16.95 16.86 -7.85
N GLU A 181 15.94 17.45 -8.51
CA GLU A 181 16.12 18.71 -9.24
C GLU A 181 16.40 19.92 -8.31
N GLY A 182 15.93 19.87 -7.06
CA GLY A 182 16.18 20.90 -6.05
C GLY A 182 17.61 20.88 -5.53
N ASP A 183 18.12 19.68 -5.22
CA ASP A 183 19.52 19.45 -4.80
C ASP A 183 20.51 19.87 -5.89
N ASP A 184 20.21 19.56 -7.16
CA ASP A 184 21.06 19.95 -8.29
C ASP A 184 21.16 21.47 -8.47
N ARG A 185 20.12 22.24 -8.07
CA ARG A 185 20.13 23.71 -8.13
C ARG A 185 20.89 24.35 -6.98
N GLU A 186 20.83 23.79 -5.77
CA GLU A 186 21.65 24.27 -4.64
C GLU A 186 23.14 23.98 -4.86
N VAL A 187 23.48 22.86 -5.49
CA VAL A 187 24.89 22.51 -5.83
C VAL A 187 25.45 23.37 -6.98
N GLN A 188 24.60 23.89 -7.87
CA GLN A 188 25.02 24.73 -9.01
C GLN A 188 25.14 26.22 -8.71
N MET A 189 24.74 26.69 -7.53
CA MET A 189 25.02 28.08 -7.13
C MET A 189 26.43 28.18 -6.55
N PRO A 190 27.37 28.89 -7.21
CA PRO A 190 28.59 29.27 -6.50
C PRO A 190 28.19 30.18 -5.32
N PRO A 191 28.90 30.11 -4.17
CA PRO A 191 28.66 31.01 -3.06
C PRO A 191 28.57 32.46 -3.54
N ALA A 192 27.60 33.23 -3.04
CA ALA A 192 27.38 34.64 -3.42
C ALA A 192 28.55 35.57 -3.05
N ASP A 193 29.61 35.01 -2.48
CA ASP A 193 30.73 35.67 -1.82
C ASP A 193 32.03 35.57 -2.63
N TRP A 194 32.00 34.97 -3.83
CA TRP A 194 33.15 35.02 -4.76
C TRP A 194 33.24 36.40 -5.41
N GLN A 195 33.61 37.39 -4.59
CA GLN A 195 34.26 38.60 -5.09
C GLN A 195 35.57 38.17 -5.76
N GLU A 196 35.63 38.26 -7.08
CA GLU A 196 36.85 38.25 -7.87
C GLU A 196 37.70 39.49 -7.55
N ASP A 197 38.21 39.60 -6.32
CA ASP A 197 39.22 40.58 -5.92
C ASP A 197 39.90 40.07 -4.64
N GLY A 198 40.90 39.20 -4.78
CA GLY A 198 41.73 38.83 -3.63
C GLY A 198 42.59 37.58 -3.70
N ILE A 199 42.48 36.74 -4.76
CA ILE A 199 43.29 35.51 -4.84
C ILE A 199 44.74 35.83 -5.25
N ALA A 200 44.99 36.94 -5.94
CA ALA A 200 46.35 37.38 -6.27
C ALA A 200 47.13 37.97 -5.07
N LEU A 201 46.46 38.36 -3.97
CA LEU A 201 47.10 39.03 -2.82
C LEU A 201 47.41 38.10 -1.64
N ARG A 202 46.96 36.84 -1.68
CA ARG A 202 47.14 35.88 -0.57
C ARG A 202 48.22 34.81 -0.78
N LEU A 203 48.79 34.70 -1.97
CA LEU A 203 49.86 33.73 -2.25
C LEU A 203 51.29 34.26 -2.04
N ASP A 204 51.46 35.54 -1.72
CA ASP A 204 52.79 36.18 -1.67
C ASP A 204 53.35 36.43 -0.25
N LYS A 205 52.80 35.78 0.79
CA LYS A 205 53.25 35.99 2.19
C LYS A 205 53.53 34.75 3.02
N GLN A 206 53.60 33.56 2.43
CA GLN A 206 54.00 32.34 3.18
C GLN A 206 55.07 31.49 2.49
N LEU A 207 56.07 32.14 1.88
CA LEU A 207 57.38 31.53 1.72
C LEU A 207 58.33 32.14 2.77
N LEU A 208 58.37 31.52 3.95
CA LEU A 208 59.49 31.71 4.88
C LEU A 208 60.74 31.07 4.26
N PRO A 209 61.85 31.80 4.07
CA PRO A 209 63.10 31.19 3.68
C PRO A 209 63.68 30.46 4.89
N LEU A 210 63.92 29.15 4.73
CA LEU A 210 64.86 28.38 5.53
C LEU A 210 66.19 29.15 5.60
N VAL A 211 66.60 29.54 6.79
CA VAL A 211 67.93 30.11 7.06
C VAL A 211 68.87 28.98 7.49
N ARG A 212 69.91 28.80 6.67
CA ARG A 212 71.26 28.26 6.90
C ARG A 212 71.47 27.22 8.00
#